data_AF-A0A1I8FQV0-F1
#
_entry.id   AF-A0A1I8FQV0-F1
#
_cell.length_a   1.000
_cell.length_b   1.000
_cell.length_c   1.000
_cell.angle_alpha   90.00
_cell.angle_beta   90.00
_cell.angle_gamma   90.00
#
_symmetry.space_group_name_H-M   'P 1'
#
loop_
_entity.id
_entity.type
_entity.pdbx_description
1 polymer ?
#
loop_
_entity_poly.entity_id
_entity_poly.type
_entity_poly.pdbx_seq_one_letter_code
_entity_poly.pdbx_strand_id
1 'polypeptide(L)'
;EQGSEGVPTLRWYHRQFLEAALDRFCSDADTVEQMNQLMADQTEALRGPQRQRLRPGGLGPALRPDQPTRFEGGEFNRRRKLVELPHHLLLAGDIDSLKSHCLANFEFLHSLAKAKGVDACIEAFRAAL
;
A
#
# COMPACT_ATOMS: atom_id res chain seq x y z
N GLU A 1 15.61 -10.13 -7.62
CA GLU A 1 14.62 -10.56 -8.63
C GLU A 1 13.31 -10.85 -7.91
N GLN A 2 12.23 -10.13 -8.21
CA GLN A 2 10.91 -10.49 -7.67
C GLN A 2 9.88 -10.27 -8.78
N GLY A 3 9.95 -11.15 -9.77
CA GLY A 3 8.96 -11.25 -10.83
C GLY A 3 7.57 -11.39 -10.23
N SER A 4 6.66 -10.54 -10.69
CA SER A 4 5.24 -10.86 -10.70
C SER A 4 5.10 -12.05 -11.64
N GLU A 5 4.52 -13.17 -11.19
CA GLU A 5 4.07 -14.25 -12.08
C GLU A 5 5.16 -14.86 -13.00
N GLY A 6 6.24 -15.42 -12.45
CA GLY A 6 7.15 -16.31 -13.20
C GLY A 6 8.00 -15.69 -14.31
N VAL A 7 7.84 -14.40 -14.63
CA VAL A 7 8.65 -13.69 -15.62
C VAL A 7 9.80 -12.96 -14.91
N PRO A 8 11.08 -13.28 -15.20
CA PRO A 8 12.21 -12.57 -14.64
C PRO A 8 12.24 -11.15 -15.22
N THR A 9 11.75 -10.19 -14.44
CA THR A 9 11.88 -8.77 -14.78
C THR A 9 13.20 -8.26 -14.24
N LEU A 10 14.13 -7.93 -15.14
CA LEU A 10 15.39 -7.29 -14.80
C LEU A 10 15.12 -5.82 -14.51
N ARG A 11 15.27 -5.40 -13.25
CA ARG A 11 15.05 -4.01 -12.83
C ARG A 11 16.42 -3.37 -12.58
N TRP A 12 16.83 -2.48 -13.47
CA TRP A 12 18.06 -1.71 -13.33
C TRP A 12 17.82 -0.58 -12.33
N TYR A 13 18.00 -0.87 -11.04
CA TYR A 13 18.05 0.17 -10.03
C TYR A 13 19.44 0.76 -10.02
N HIS A 14 19.63 1.85 -10.76
CA HIS A 14 20.79 2.68 -10.49
C HIS A 14 20.52 3.42 -9.19
N ARG A 15 21.30 3.14 -8.13
CA ARG A 15 21.16 3.81 -6.82
C ARG A 15 21.10 5.33 -6.95
N GLN A 16 21.95 5.90 -7.82
CA GLN A 16 21.97 7.34 -8.12
C GLN A 16 20.66 7.85 -8.74
N PHE A 17 19.95 7.02 -9.52
CA PHE A 17 18.65 7.42 -10.07
C PHE A 17 17.60 7.51 -8.97
N LEU A 18 17.59 6.54 -8.04
CA LEU A 18 16.66 6.55 -6.91
C LEU A 18 16.96 7.73 -5.96
N GLU A 19 18.23 7.97 -5.65
CA GLU A 19 18.66 9.11 -4.85
C GLU A 19 18.28 10.45 -5.51
N ALA A 20 18.55 10.62 -6.81
CA ALA A 20 18.18 11.83 -7.53
C ALA A 20 16.66 12.02 -7.66
N ALA A 21 15.89 10.92 -7.80
CA ALA A 21 14.44 10.99 -7.86
C ALA A 21 13.83 11.34 -6.48
N LEU A 22 14.34 10.75 -5.40
CA LEU A 22 13.92 11.11 -4.04
C LEU A 22 14.28 12.56 -3.73
N ASP A 23 15.48 13.01 -4.08
CA ASP A 23 15.89 14.40 -3.90
C ASP A 23 15.04 15.37 -4.74
N ARG A 24 14.58 14.97 -5.93
CA ARG A 24 13.76 15.81 -6.80
C ARG A 24 12.28 15.85 -6.42
N PHE A 25 11.70 14.72 -6.00
CA PHE A 25 10.25 14.56 -5.84
C PHE A 25 9.80 14.36 -4.39
N CYS A 26 10.74 14.06 -3.49
CA CYS A 26 10.49 13.74 -2.08
C CYS A 26 11.36 14.60 -1.14
N SER A 27 11.80 15.78 -1.58
CA SER A 27 12.64 16.68 -0.79
C SER A 27 11.89 17.36 0.35
N ASP A 28 10.57 17.53 0.21
CA ASP A 28 9.71 18.16 1.19
C ASP A 28 8.86 17.13 1.94
N ALA A 29 8.86 17.21 3.27
CA ALA A 29 8.15 16.26 4.13
C ALA A 29 6.64 16.26 3.85
N ASP A 30 6.06 17.44 3.61
CA ASP A 30 4.62 17.58 3.35
C ASP A 30 4.23 16.90 2.03
N THR A 31 5.07 17.00 1.00
CA THR A 31 4.83 16.32 -0.28
C THR A 31 4.93 14.80 -0.15
N VAL A 32 5.89 14.30 0.65
CA VAL A 32 6.04 12.88 0.93
C VAL A 32 4.84 12.33 1.70
N GLU A 33 4.36 13.07 2.70
CA GLU A 33 3.16 12.70 3.47
C GLU A 33 1.94 12.60 2.53
N GLN A 34 1.70 13.64 1.73
CA GLN A 34 0.58 13.68 0.78
C GLN A 34 0.66 12.55 -0.27
N MET A 35 1.85 12.26 -0.79
CA MET A 35 2.07 11.16 -1.71
C MET A 35 1.74 9.81 -1.05
N ASN A 36 2.20 9.59 0.17
CA ASN A 36 1.92 8.34 0.90
C ASN A 36 0.45 8.22 1.27
N GLN A 37 -0.22 9.30 1.66
CA GLN A 37 -1.67 9.29 1.87
C GLN A 37 -2.42 8.91 0.59
N LEU A 38 -1.96 9.40 -0.56
CA LEU A 38 -2.57 9.05 -1.85
C LEU A 38 -2.38 7.59 -2.21
N MET A 39 -1.20 7.04 -1.92
CA MET A 39 -0.92 5.62 -2.15
C MET A 39 -1.71 4.74 -1.18
N ALA A 40 -1.88 5.16 0.07
CA ALA A 40 -2.74 4.50 1.04
C ALA A 40 -4.20 4.49 0.56
N ASP A 41 -4.77 5.64 0.17
CA ASP A 41 -6.11 5.76 -0.39
C ASP A 41 -6.33 4.89 -1.65
N GLN A 42 -5.29 4.71 -2.48
CA GLN A 42 -5.33 3.86 -3.66
C GLN A 42 -5.34 2.37 -3.29
N THR A 43 -4.62 2.00 -2.24
CA THR A 43 -4.43 0.62 -1.80
C THR A 43 -5.54 0.15 -0.86
N GLU A 44 -6.13 1.09 -0.12
CA GLU A 44 -7.17 0.82 0.86
C GLU A 44 -8.49 0.48 0.17
N ALA A 45 -8.86 1.27 -0.86
CA ALA A 45 -10.14 1.27 -1.58
C ALA A 45 -10.97 -0.01 -1.41
N LEU A 46 -11.70 -0.02 -0.30
CA LEU A 46 -12.82 -0.89 0.03
C LEU A 46 -14.08 -0.16 -0.46
N ARG A 47 -14.92 -0.83 -1.25
CA ARG A 47 -16.35 -0.54 -1.48
C ARG A 47 -16.86 0.83 -1.03
N GLY A 48 -17.10 1.73 -1.99
CA GLY A 48 -17.86 2.96 -1.74
C GLY A 48 -17.70 3.98 -2.86
N PRO A 49 -18.69 4.86 -3.09
CA PRO A 49 -18.67 5.83 -4.18
C PRO A 49 -17.44 6.73 -3.98
N GLN A 50 -16.69 6.95 -5.06
CA GLN A 50 -15.37 7.57 -5.03
C GLN A 50 -15.23 8.73 -4.04
N ARG A 51 -14.09 8.77 -3.33
CA ARG A 51 -13.38 10.04 -3.18
C ARG A 51 -13.11 10.56 -4.60
N GLN A 52 -13.96 11.48 -5.04
CA GLN A 52 -14.08 11.99 -6.40
C GLN A 52 -12.74 12.62 -6.84
N ARG A 53 -11.84 11.82 -7.39
CA ARG A 53 -10.80 12.34 -8.26
C ARG A 53 -11.33 12.25 -9.68
N LEU A 54 -11.81 13.38 -10.16
CA LEU A 54 -12.24 13.57 -11.54
C LEU A 54 -11.10 13.12 -12.46
N ARG A 55 -11.40 12.28 -13.44
CA ARG A 55 -10.46 12.03 -14.54
C ARG A 55 -10.14 13.37 -15.21
N PRO A 56 -8.90 13.62 -15.65
CA PRO A 56 -8.64 14.68 -16.62
C PRO A 56 -9.47 14.36 -17.87
N GLY A 57 -10.57 15.08 -18.09
CA GLY A 57 -11.53 14.80 -19.18
C GLY A 57 -12.99 14.55 -18.76
N GLY A 58 -13.37 14.68 -17.49
CA GLY A 58 -14.77 14.90 -17.09
C GLY A 58 -15.76 13.74 -17.25
N LEU A 59 -15.32 12.53 -17.59
CA LEU A 59 -16.21 11.36 -17.70
C LEU A 59 -16.12 10.48 -16.46
N GLY A 60 -16.94 10.85 -15.49
CA GLY A 60 -17.32 10.01 -14.37
C GLY A 60 -16.21 9.75 -13.36
N PRO A 61 -16.59 9.27 -12.18
CA PRO A 61 -15.63 9.03 -11.13
C PRO A 61 -14.89 7.70 -11.45
N ALA A 62 -13.58 7.64 -11.20
CA ALA A 62 -12.75 6.49 -11.58
C ALA A 62 -13.14 5.25 -10.76
N LEU A 63 -13.90 4.31 -11.35
CA LEU A 63 -14.28 3.06 -10.69
C LEU A 63 -13.00 2.24 -10.45
N ARG A 64 -12.71 1.95 -9.19
CA ARG A 64 -11.56 1.12 -8.79
C ARG A 64 -12.07 -0.26 -8.41
N PRO A 65 -11.40 -1.34 -8.84
CA PRO A 65 -11.76 -2.68 -8.41
C PRO A 65 -11.47 -2.85 -6.92
N ASP A 66 -12.37 -3.52 -6.20
CA ASP A 66 -12.19 -3.84 -4.78
C ASP A 66 -10.83 -4.51 -4.55
N GLN A 67 -10.10 -4.07 -3.52
CA GLN A 67 -8.82 -4.66 -3.11
C GLN A 67 -8.99 -5.43 -1.79
N PRO A 68 -9.55 -6.66 -1.81
CA PRO A 68 -9.71 -7.46 -0.60
C PRO A 68 -8.36 -7.98 -0.08
N THR A 69 -8.33 -8.35 1.20
CA THR A 69 -7.22 -9.04 1.86
C THR A 69 -6.94 -10.41 1.21
N ARG A 70 -8.01 -11.08 0.78
CA ARG A 70 -8.01 -12.37 0.10
C ARG A 70 -8.97 -12.32 -1.10
N PHE A 71 -8.48 -12.71 -2.27
CA PHE A 71 -9.31 -12.83 -3.46
C PHE A 71 -10.19 -14.09 -3.40
N GLU A 72 -11.27 -14.11 -4.18
CA GLU A 72 -12.22 -15.24 -4.24
C GLU A 72 -11.53 -16.57 -4.64
N GLY A 73 -10.42 -16.50 -5.39
CA GLY A 73 -9.55 -17.65 -5.71
C GLY A 73 -8.70 -18.17 -4.55
N GLY A 74 -8.85 -17.62 -3.34
CA GLY A 74 -8.14 -18.05 -2.15
C GLY A 74 -6.74 -17.46 -1.99
N GLU A 75 -6.21 -16.79 -3.01
CA GLU A 75 -4.92 -16.09 -2.98
C GLU A 75 -4.98 -14.81 -2.14
N PHE A 76 -3.91 -14.55 -1.40
CA PHE A 76 -3.80 -13.35 -0.57
C PHE A 76 -3.24 -12.18 -1.37
N ASN A 77 -3.74 -10.97 -1.12
CA ASN A 77 -3.19 -9.75 -1.70
C ASN A 77 -1.89 -9.33 -0.97
N ARG A 78 -0.82 -10.10 -1.20
CA ARG A 78 0.42 -10.04 -0.42
C ARG A 78 1.18 -8.73 -0.55
N ARG A 79 1.18 -8.12 -1.73
CA ARG A 79 1.99 -6.92 -2.01
C ARG A 79 1.21 -5.64 -1.70
N ARG A 80 0.10 -5.41 -2.41
CA ARG A 80 -0.66 -4.16 -2.26
C ARG A 80 -1.28 -4.06 -0.87
N LYS A 81 -2.16 -4.99 -0.51
CA LYS A 81 -2.92 -4.86 0.74
C LYS A 81 -2.08 -5.13 1.98
N LEU A 82 -1.30 -6.20 2.01
CA LEU A 82 -0.62 -6.65 3.23
C LEU A 82 0.74 -5.99 3.50
N VAL A 83 1.38 -5.35 2.51
CA VAL A 83 2.72 -4.77 2.65
C VAL A 83 2.72 -3.27 2.36
N GLU A 84 2.19 -2.87 1.20
CA GLU A 84 2.23 -1.47 0.77
C GLU A 84 1.28 -0.60 1.62
N LEU A 85 0.08 -1.07 1.97
CA LEU A 85 -0.87 -0.31 2.80
C LEU A 85 -0.30 0.12 4.16
N PRO A 86 0.17 -0.80 5.04
CA PRO A 86 0.71 -0.37 6.34
C PRO A 86 1.94 0.52 6.20
N HIS A 87 2.78 0.29 5.19
CA HIS A 87 3.94 1.13 4.91
C HIS A 87 3.55 2.56 4.54
N HIS A 88 2.57 2.73 3.64
CA HIS A 88 2.10 4.05 3.24
C HIS A 88 1.35 4.78 4.35
N LEU A 89 0.53 4.08 5.14
CA LEU A 89 -0.15 4.68 6.30
C LEU A 89 0.84 5.15 7.37
N LEU A 90 1.91 4.38 7.61
CA LEU A 90 2.96 4.76 8.54
C LEU A 90 3.71 6.02 8.06
N LEU A 91 4.10 6.07 6.79
CA LEU A 91 4.80 7.23 6.22
C LEU A 91 3.92 8.47 6.07
N ALA A 92 2.60 8.29 5.95
CA ALA A 92 1.64 9.38 5.94
C ALA A 92 1.28 9.90 7.35
N GLY A 93 1.78 9.25 8.41
CA GLY A 93 1.44 9.62 9.79
C GLY A 93 -0.01 9.31 10.19
N ASP A 94 -0.78 8.60 9.36
CA ASP A 94 -2.18 8.24 9.61
C ASP A 94 -2.28 6.99 10.49
N ILE A 95 -1.94 7.18 11.77
CA ILE A 95 -1.89 6.11 12.78
C ILE A 95 -3.29 5.53 13.07
N ASP A 96 -4.34 6.34 12.94
CA ASP A 96 -5.71 5.90 13.20
C ASP A 96 -6.18 4.90 12.15
N SER A 97 -5.95 5.21 10.86
CA SER A 97 -6.22 4.28 9.76
C SER A 97 -5.30 3.06 9.81
N LEU A 98 -4.03 3.22 10.21
CA LEU A 98 -3.11 2.09 10.40
C LEU A 98 -3.63 1.10 11.45
N LYS A 99 -4.16 1.61 12.56
CA LYS A 99 -4.77 0.78 13.61
C LYS A 99 -6.06 0.12 13.10
N SER A 100 -7.00 0.89 12.55
CA SER A 100 -8.32 0.36 12.18
C SER A 100 -8.28 -0.64 11.01
N HIS A 101 -7.42 -0.41 10.00
CA HIS A 101 -7.37 -1.23 8.80
C HIS A 101 -6.30 -2.32 8.85
N CYS A 102 -5.24 -2.17 9.65
CA CYS A 102 -4.13 -3.12 9.72
C CYS A 102 -3.94 -3.73 11.11
N LEU A 103 -3.44 -2.95 12.09
CA LEU A 103 -2.89 -3.50 13.34
C LEU A 103 -3.93 -3.98 14.36
N ALA A 104 -5.10 -3.35 14.40
CA ALA A 104 -6.23 -3.74 15.23
C ALA A 104 -7.33 -4.47 14.43
N ASN A 105 -7.02 -4.87 13.19
CA ASN A 105 -7.94 -5.60 12.33
C ASN A 105 -7.58 -7.09 12.30
N PHE A 106 -8.43 -7.92 12.92
CA PHE A 106 -8.19 -9.36 13.00
C PHE A 106 -8.15 -10.03 11.62
N GLU A 107 -9.00 -9.62 10.68
CA GLU A 107 -9.02 -10.18 9.32
C GLU A 107 -7.70 -9.93 8.61
N PHE A 108 -7.17 -8.70 8.75
CA PHE A 108 -5.87 -8.32 8.21
C PHE A 108 -4.74 -9.12 8.86
N LEU A 109 -4.66 -9.15 10.19
CA LEU A 109 -3.60 -9.87 10.92
C LEU A 109 -3.60 -11.37 10.62
N HIS A 110 -4.79 -11.98 10.58
CA HIS A 110 -4.91 -13.39 10.22
C HIS A 110 -4.46 -13.66 8.78
N SER A 111 -4.79 -12.76 7.84
CA SER A 111 -4.36 -12.86 6.45
C SER A 111 -2.84 -12.63 6.31
N LEU A 112 -2.28 -11.69 7.07
CA LEU A 112 -0.84 -11.41 7.11
C LEU A 112 -0.06 -12.61 7.66
N ALA A 113 -0.52 -13.18 8.78
CA ALA A 113 0.09 -14.36 9.39
C ALA A 113 0.06 -15.56 8.44
N LYS A 114 -1.06 -15.79 7.73
CA LYS A 114 -1.16 -16.87 6.73
C LYS A 114 -0.31 -16.62 5.48
N ALA A 115 -0.17 -15.37 5.06
CA ALA A 115 0.54 -15.03 3.83
C ALA A 115 2.06 -14.95 4.01
N LYS A 116 2.53 -14.47 5.16
CA LYS A 116 3.93 -14.12 5.42
C LYS A 116 4.52 -14.68 6.72
N GLY A 117 3.70 -15.30 7.57
CA GLY A 117 4.11 -15.80 8.88
C GLY A 117 3.90 -14.79 10.00
N VAL A 118 4.02 -15.27 11.25
CA VAL A 118 3.78 -14.46 12.46
C VAL A 118 4.84 -13.38 12.65
N ASP A 119 6.08 -13.62 12.21
CA ASP A 119 7.17 -12.64 12.28
C ASP A 119 6.80 -11.34 11.55
N ALA A 120 6.11 -11.43 10.41
CA ALA A 120 5.65 -10.26 9.68
C ALA A 120 4.63 -9.42 10.46
N CYS A 121 3.80 -10.05 11.30
CA CYS A 121 2.89 -9.33 12.19
C CYS A 121 3.68 -8.59 13.28
N ILE A 122 4.68 -9.24 13.89
CA ILE A 122 5.52 -8.65 14.93
C ILE A 122 6.30 -7.44 14.38
N GLU A 123 6.88 -7.57 13.19
CA GLU A 123 7.59 -6.46 12.53
C GLU A 123 6.67 -5.28 12.21
N ALA A 124 5.41 -5.55 11.78
CA ALA A 124 4.44 -4.49 11.57
C ALA A 124 4.09 -3.72 12.86
N PHE A 125 4.01 -4.41 14.01
CA PHE A 125 3.82 -3.76 15.30
C PHE A 125 5.07 -2.98 15.74
N ARG A 126 6.27 -3.53 15.53
CA ARG A 126 7.53 -2.85 15.85
C ARG A 126 7.73 -1.57 15.05
N ALA A 127 7.32 -1.56 13.78
CA ALA A 127 7.43 -0.40 12.92
C ALA A 127 6.47 0.75 13.30
N ALA A 128 5.41 0.45 14.06
CA ALA A 128 4.39 1.42 14.46
C ALA A 128 4.56 1.94 15.90
N LEU A 129 5.55 1.43 16.65
CA LEU A 129 5.94 1.87 17.99
C LEU A 129 7.08 2.88 17.91
#